data_AF-A0A356W6L9-F1
#
_entry.id   AF-A0A356W6L9-F1
#
_cell.length_a   1.000
_cell.length_b   1.000
_cell.length_c   1.000
_cell.angle_alpha   90.00
_cell.angle_beta   90.00
_cell.angle_gamma   90.00
#
_symmetry.space_group_name_H-M   'P 1'
#
loop_
_entity.id
_entity.type
_entity.pdbx_description
1 polymer ?
#
loop_
_entity_poly.entity_id
_entity_poly.type
_entity_poly.pdbx_seq_one_letter_code
_entity_poly.pdbx_strand_id
1 'polypeptide(L)'
;MTRLTRRHTLAMLASAAGTAACATPESVTSARSGETPPLKDLAAAKGIRFGTSMDAREVNQAEYLDIVLRDCAVIVAENEHKMYTIQPTPDAMNWVPGDTLVNFAKANGLGMRGHTLIWQHPDWLPDWVNQKQFASAAEAEALLGGYIERVASRHSDFIYSWDVVNETIDPETGDIRETS
;
A
#
# COMPACT_ATOMS: atom_id res chain seq x y z
N MET A 1 47.25 -35.58 15.12
CA MET A 1 46.73 -34.41 14.38
C MET A 1 45.21 -34.45 14.40
N THR A 2 44.60 -33.74 15.35
CA THR A 2 43.17 -33.40 15.33
C THR A 2 43.03 -32.11 16.15
N ARG A 3 42.70 -30.98 15.50
CA ARG A 3 42.59 -29.66 16.15
C ARG A 3 41.21 -29.52 16.79
N LEU A 4 41.18 -29.42 18.12
CA LEU A 4 40.04 -28.96 18.89
C LEU A 4 39.95 -27.42 18.78
N THR A 5 38.81 -26.89 18.33
CA THR A 5 38.55 -25.45 18.19
C THR A 5 37.72 -24.90 19.36
N ARG A 6 37.74 -23.57 19.50
CA ARG A 6 37.30 -22.68 20.61
C ARG A 6 35.88 -22.85 21.20
N ARG A 7 35.13 -23.91 20.87
CA ARG A 7 33.75 -24.12 21.34
C ARG A 7 33.61 -24.89 22.67
N HIS A 8 34.70 -25.12 23.41
CA HIS A 8 34.67 -25.96 24.64
C HIS A 8 35.30 -25.32 25.89
N THR A 9 35.36 -23.99 25.97
CA THR A 9 35.80 -23.31 27.20
C THR A 9 34.80 -22.23 27.59
N LEU A 10 33.79 -22.62 28.37
CA LEU A 10 33.48 -22.06 29.70
C LEU A 10 32.13 -22.63 30.17
N ALA A 11 32.17 -23.85 30.68
CA ALA A 11 31.25 -24.32 31.71
C ALA A 11 32.13 -24.79 32.88
N MET A 12 31.62 -24.65 34.11
CA MET A 12 32.21 -24.98 35.42
C MET A 12 32.87 -23.76 36.10
N LEU A 13 32.18 -23.05 37.00
CA LEU A 13 31.76 -23.37 38.39
C LEU A 13 32.72 -22.70 39.39
N ALA A 14 32.23 -21.68 40.11
CA ALA A 14 32.64 -21.41 41.48
C ALA A 14 31.57 -20.60 42.22
N SER A 15 31.05 -21.23 43.26
CA SER A 15 30.05 -20.84 44.23
C SER A 15 30.48 -19.65 45.09
N ALA A 16 29.58 -18.71 45.37
CA ALA A 16 29.60 -17.91 46.58
C ALA A 16 28.16 -17.53 46.99
N ALA A 17 27.84 -17.80 48.26
CA ALA A 17 26.54 -17.62 48.87
C ALA A 17 26.19 -16.13 49.06
N GLY A 18 24.91 -15.81 48.87
CA GLY A 18 24.35 -14.49 49.16
C GLY A 18 22.85 -14.48 48.89
N THR A 19 22.07 -14.72 49.95
CA THR A 19 20.61 -14.54 49.95
C THR A 19 20.25 -13.08 49.71
N ALA A 20 19.76 -12.78 48.51
CA ALA A 20 18.88 -11.65 48.27
C ALA A 20 17.89 -12.08 47.18
N ALA A 21 16.66 -12.43 47.58
CA ALA A 21 15.55 -12.63 46.67
C ALA A 21 15.20 -11.26 46.06
N CYS A 22 15.90 -10.89 45.00
CA CYS A 22 15.54 -9.76 44.17
C CYS A 22 14.40 -10.24 43.28
N ALA A 23 13.16 -9.99 43.72
CA ALA A 23 12.00 -10.12 42.88
C ALA A 23 12.21 -9.20 41.67
N THR A 24 12.47 -9.78 40.50
CA THR A 24 12.33 -9.06 39.25
C THR A 24 10.88 -8.63 39.15
N PRO A 25 10.57 -7.35 38.88
CA PRO A 25 9.22 -7.02 38.46
C PRO A 25 9.03 -7.74 37.12
N GLU A 26 8.30 -8.85 37.12
CA GLU A 26 7.65 -9.31 35.91
C GLU A 26 6.82 -8.13 35.43
N SER A 27 7.27 -7.48 34.36
CA SER A 27 6.39 -6.64 33.57
C SER A 27 5.27 -7.56 33.11
N VAL A 28 4.16 -7.54 33.85
CA VAL A 28 2.89 -8.05 33.41
C VAL A 28 2.51 -7.20 32.22
N THR A 29 2.98 -7.59 31.04
CA THR A 29 2.24 -7.33 29.81
C THR A 29 0.94 -8.09 30.00
N SER A 30 -0.04 -7.40 30.59
CA SER A 30 -1.43 -7.79 30.60
C SER A 30 -1.85 -7.84 29.14
N ALA A 31 -1.60 -8.97 28.48
CA ALA A 31 -2.30 -9.32 27.27
C ALA A 31 -3.77 -9.19 27.62
N ARG A 32 -4.49 -8.25 27.00
CA ARG A 32 -5.94 -8.16 27.16
C ARG A 32 -6.53 -9.46 26.62
N SER A 33 -6.71 -10.43 27.50
CA SER A 33 -7.43 -11.66 27.20
C SER A 33 -8.88 -11.28 26.94
N GLY A 34 -9.26 -11.15 25.66
CA GLY A 34 -10.63 -10.83 25.24
C GLY A 34 -10.74 -9.97 23.98
N GLU A 35 -9.66 -9.38 23.47
CA GLU A 35 -9.73 -8.53 22.28
C GLU A 35 -9.55 -9.37 21.01
N THR A 36 -10.47 -9.24 20.05
CA THR A 36 -10.37 -9.93 18.75
C THR A 36 -9.07 -9.52 18.06
N PRO A 37 -8.24 -10.48 17.60
CA PRO A 37 -7.01 -10.15 16.87
C PRO A 37 -7.31 -9.23 15.67
N PRO A 38 -6.41 -8.30 15.35
CA PRO A 38 -6.56 -7.45 14.17
C PRO A 38 -6.76 -8.22 12.88
N LEU A 39 -7.54 -7.68 11.95
CA LEU A 39 -7.85 -8.35 10.67
C LEU A 39 -6.58 -8.62 9.85
N LYS A 40 -5.62 -7.68 9.83
CA LYS A 40 -4.31 -7.87 9.20
C LYS A 40 -3.56 -9.08 9.71
N ASP A 41 -3.64 -9.38 11.01
CA ASP A 41 -2.93 -10.50 11.62
C ASP A 41 -3.61 -11.83 11.25
N LEU A 42 -4.94 -11.86 11.29
CA LEU A 42 -5.72 -13.02 10.85
C LEU A 42 -5.51 -13.33 9.36
N ALA A 43 -5.42 -12.31 8.51
CA ALA A 43 -5.12 -12.45 7.09
C ALA A 43 -3.67 -12.89 6.85
N ALA A 44 -2.71 -12.31 7.58
CA ALA A 44 -1.30 -12.66 7.48
C ALA A 44 -1.02 -14.12 7.85
N ALA A 45 -1.73 -14.66 8.85
CA ALA A 45 -1.68 -16.08 9.20
C ALA A 45 -2.10 -17.02 8.06
N LYS A 46 -2.79 -16.48 7.03
CA LYS A 46 -3.19 -17.19 5.81
C LYS A 46 -2.38 -16.77 4.58
N GLY A 47 -1.34 -15.95 4.74
CA GLY A 47 -0.53 -15.43 3.65
C GLY A 47 -1.23 -14.37 2.78
N ILE A 48 -2.26 -13.71 3.31
CA ILE A 48 -3.05 -12.69 2.60
C ILE A 48 -2.83 -11.32 3.29
N ARG A 49 -2.83 -10.24 2.52
CA ARG A 49 -2.88 -8.87 3.08
C ARG A 49 -4.32 -8.41 3.17
N PHE A 50 -4.72 -7.95 4.34
CA PHE A 50 -6.00 -7.23 4.53
C PHE A 50 -5.75 -5.72 4.46
N GLY A 51 -6.69 -5.00 3.88
CA GLY A 51 -6.56 -3.56 3.62
C GLY A 51 -7.86 -2.89 3.26
N THR A 52 -7.79 -1.59 3.01
CA THR A 52 -8.94 -0.74 2.64
C THR A 52 -8.55 0.28 1.56
N SER A 53 -9.55 0.81 0.86
CA SER A 53 -9.40 2.09 0.15
C SER A 53 -9.41 3.25 1.13
N MET A 54 -8.65 4.30 0.81
CA MET A 54 -8.62 5.55 1.56
C MET A 54 -8.66 6.76 0.64
N ASP A 55 -9.32 7.82 1.09
CA ASP A 55 -9.25 9.16 0.51
C ASP A 55 -8.22 10.01 1.27
N ALA A 56 -7.53 10.91 0.58
CA ALA A 56 -6.50 11.77 1.18
C ALA A 56 -7.03 12.66 2.33
N ARG A 57 -8.33 12.95 2.37
CA ARG A 57 -8.98 13.72 3.46
C ARG A 57 -9.11 12.92 4.75
N GLU A 58 -9.02 11.59 4.68
CA GLU A 58 -9.17 10.69 5.83
C GLU A 58 -7.91 10.61 6.70
N VAL A 59 -6.77 11.09 6.21
CA VAL A 59 -5.49 11.12 6.96
C VAL A 59 -5.53 12.01 8.22
N ASN A 60 -6.63 12.74 8.45
CA ASN A 60 -6.84 13.57 9.63
C ASN A 60 -8.06 13.12 10.47
N GLN A 61 -8.65 11.96 10.18
CA GLN A 61 -9.85 11.47 10.86
C GLN A 61 -9.49 10.40 11.90
N ALA A 62 -9.27 10.82 13.15
CA ALA A 62 -8.71 9.97 14.20
C ALA A 62 -9.42 8.61 14.37
N GLU A 63 -10.76 8.61 14.46
CA GLU A 63 -11.53 7.37 14.65
C GLU A 63 -11.40 6.40 13.46
N TYR A 64 -11.33 6.94 12.24
CA TYR A 64 -11.09 6.14 11.04
C TYR A 64 -9.67 5.57 11.03
N LEU A 65 -8.68 6.39 11.37
CA LEU A 65 -7.28 5.99 11.43
C LEU A 65 -7.03 4.92 12.50
N ASP A 66 -7.71 4.97 13.65
CA ASP A 66 -7.61 3.93 14.67
C ASP A 66 -7.99 2.55 14.10
N ILE A 67 -9.01 2.49 13.24
CA ILE A 67 -9.42 1.25 12.56
C ILE A 67 -8.38 0.86 11.52
N VAL A 68 -7.95 1.77 10.65
CA VAL A 68 -6.97 1.48 9.59
C VAL A 68 -5.66 0.96 10.19
N LEU A 69 -5.11 1.65 11.17
CA LEU A 69 -3.82 1.31 11.78
C LEU A 69 -3.90 0.02 12.59
N ARG A 70 -5.05 -0.25 13.23
CA ARG A 70 -5.30 -1.53 13.89
C ARG A 70 -5.40 -2.65 12.88
N ASP A 71 -6.31 -2.56 11.91
CA ASP A 71 -6.79 -3.70 11.15
C ASP A 71 -6.17 -3.87 9.75
N CYS A 72 -5.52 -2.85 9.16
CA CYS A 72 -5.00 -2.91 7.79
C CYS A 72 -3.47 -3.09 7.71
N ALA A 73 -3.03 -3.82 6.70
CA ALA A 73 -1.62 -3.97 6.30
C ALA A 73 -1.31 -3.27 4.97
N VAL A 74 -2.33 -2.95 4.17
CA VAL A 74 -2.19 -2.30 2.87
C VAL A 74 -3.34 -1.32 2.67
N ILE A 75 -3.07 -0.20 1.98
CA ILE A 75 -4.09 0.72 1.50
C ILE A 75 -4.06 0.85 -0.02
N VAL A 76 -5.16 1.31 -0.58
CA VAL A 76 -5.28 1.74 -1.98
C VAL A 76 -5.88 3.14 -2.00
N ALA A 77 -5.39 4.01 -2.88
CA ALA A 77 -6.03 5.31 -3.08
C ALA A 77 -7.42 5.10 -3.68
N GLU A 78 -8.45 5.71 -3.11
CA GLU A 78 -9.81 5.60 -3.64
C GLU A 78 -9.92 6.33 -5.00
N ASN A 79 -9.36 7.55 -5.08
CA ASN A 79 -9.47 8.41 -6.26
C ASN A 79 -8.16 9.13 -6.63
N GLU A 80 -7.21 9.20 -5.70
CA GLU A 80 -6.03 10.07 -5.76
C GLU A 80 -5.03 9.65 -6.82
N HIS A 81 -5.07 8.38 -7.23
CA HIS A 81 -4.24 7.83 -8.30
C HIS A 81 -4.97 7.66 -9.63
N LYS A 82 -6.24 8.07 -9.74
CA LYS A 82 -6.98 8.05 -11.01
C LYS A 82 -6.56 9.22 -11.90
N MET A 83 -6.64 9.02 -13.22
CA MET A 83 -6.12 9.98 -14.20
C MET A 83 -6.76 11.36 -14.12
N TYR A 84 -8.07 11.45 -13.84
CA TYR A 84 -8.74 12.74 -13.65
C TYR A 84 -8.21 13.53 -12.44
N THR A 85 -7.70 12.83 -11.41
CA THR A 85 -7.08 13.48 -10.25
C THR A 85 -5.63 13.85 -10.54
N ILE A 86 -4.87 12.94 -11.16
CA ILE A 86 -3.44 13.13 -11.45
C ILE A 86 -3.20 14.13 -12.58
N GLN A 87 -3.95 14.08 -13.67
CA GLN A 87 -3.77 14.95 -14.83
C GLN A 87 -5.12 15.59 -15.22
N PRO A 88 -5.63 16.53 -14.40
CA PRO A 88 -6.93 17.16 -14.65
C PRO A 88 -6.95 18.03 -15.91
N THR A 89 -5.78 18.49 -16.38
CA THR A 89 -5.62 19.27 -17.61
C THR A 89 -4.42 18.76 -18.42
N PRO A 90 -4.33 19.02 -19.73
CA PRO A 90 -3.22 18.54 -20.55
C PRO A 90 -1.84 18.95 -20.03
N ASP A 91 -1.73 20.17 -19.48
CA ASP A 91 -0.45 20.81 -19.16
C ASP A 91 -0.08 20.78 -17.66
N ALA A 92 -0.92 20.19 -16.80
CA ALA A 92 -0.69 20.18 -15.36
C ALA A 92 -0.93 18.82 -14.72
N MET A 93 0.05 18.39 -13.91
CA MET A 93 -0.04 17.22 -13.04
C MET A 93 -0.31 17.66 -11.60
N ASN A 94 -1.22 16.97 -10.94
CA ASN A 94 -1.57 17.14 -9.53
C ASN A 94 -1.19 15.90 -8.73
N TRP A 95 -0.01 15.95 -8.12
CA TRP A 95 0.53 14.83 -7.33
C TRP A 95 0.13 14.85 -5.85
N VAL A 96 -0.35 16.00 -5.36
CA VAL A 96 -0.53 16.25 -3.93
C VAL A 96 -1.42 15.20 -3.25
N PRO A 97 -2.59 14.83 -3.80
CA PRO A 97 -3.45 13.85 -3.15
C PRO A 97 -2.80 12.46 -3.06
N GLY A 98 -2.20 11.98 -4.16
CA GLY A 98 -1.53 10.67 -4.20
C GLY A 98 -0.31 10.62 -3.28
N ASP A 99 0.53 11.65 -3.33
CA ASP A 99 1.69 11.79 -2.44
C ASP A 99 1.28 11.84 -0.96
N THR A 100 0.15 12.45 -0.64
CA THR A 100 -0.37 12.50 0.74
C THR A 100 -0.62 11.09 1.27
N LEU A 101 -1.26 10.22 0.48
CA LEU A 101 -1.51 8.83 0.86
C LEU A 101 -0.24 7.98 0.86
N VAL A 102 0.67 8.17 -0.10
CA VAL A 102 1.97 7.48 -0.12
C VAL A 102 2.78 7.81 1.13
N ASN A 103 2.84 9.09 1.51
CA ASN A 103 3.57 9.51 2.71
C ASN A 103 2.91 9.01 3.99
N PHE A 104 1.56 9.05 4.06
CA PHE A 104 0.81 8.48 5.17
C PHE A 104 1.11 6.98 5.33
N ALA A 105 1.08 6.20 4.25
CA ALA A 105 1.37 4.78 4.28
C ALA A 105 2.80 4.49 4.72
N LYS A 106 3.79 5.22 4.17
CA LYS A 106 5.21 5.14 4.58
C LYS A 106 5.37 5.41 6.07
N ALA A 107 4.76 6.47 6.59
CA ALA A 107 4.88 6.87 8.00
C ALA A 107 4.28 5.85 8.97
N ASN A 108 3.28 5.08 8.54
CA ASN A 108 2.54 4.14 9.38
C ASN A 108 2.87 2.67 9.11
N GLY A 109 3.87 2.38 8.27
CA GLY A 109 4.26 1.00 7.95
C GLY A 109 3.20 0.21 7.17
N LEU A 110 2.33 0.90 6.43
CA LEU A 110 1.33 0.30 5.55
C LEU A 110 1.94 0.08 4.16
N GLY A 111 1.62 -1.05 3.52
CA GLY A 111 1.86 -1.20 2.08
C GLY A 111 0.87 -0.37 1.26
N MET A 112 1.18 -0.16 -0.02
CA MET A 112 0.24 0.49 -0.94
C MET A 112 0.17 -0.20 -2.30
N ARG A 113 -1.06 -0.40 -2.80
CA ARG A 113 -1.35 -0.76 -4.20
C ARG A 113 -1.81 0.50 -4.92
N GLY A 114 -1.35 0.69 -6.15
CA GLY A 114 -1.81 1.76 -7.02
C GLY A 114 -3.07 1.36 -7.77
N HIS A 115 -4.05 2.25 -7.80
CA HIS A 115 -5.31 2.09 -8.51
C HIS A 115 -5.74 3.44 -9.07
N THR A 116 -5.77 3.66 -10.38
CA THR A 116 -5.37 2.78 -11.49
C THR A 116 -4.69 3.67 -12.53
N LEU A 117 -3.80 3.11 -13.35
CA LEU A 117 -3.14 3.90 -14.36
C LEU A 117 -4.12 4.30 -15.46
N ILE A 118 -4.83 3.34 -16.05
CA ILE A 118 -5.83 3.60 -17.09
C ILE A 118 -7.19 3.01 -16.67
N TRP A 119 -8.24 3.79 -16.84
CA TRP A 119 -9.63 3.34 -16.76
C TRP A 119 -10.43 4.05 -17.85
N GLN A 120 -10.69 3.35 -18.94
CA GLN A 120 -11.13 3.94 -20.21
C GLN A 120 -12.62 4.29 -20.27
N HIS A 121 -13.27 4.56 -19.14
CA HIS A 121 -14.67 4.97 -19.12
C HIS A 121 -14.78 6.49 -19.24
N PRO A 122 -15.70 7.06 -20.05
CA PRO A 122 -15.83 8.50 -20.22
C PRO A 122 -15.99 9.26 -18.90
N ASP A 123 -16.77 8.72 -17.96
CA ASP A 123 -16.99 9.31 -16.63
C ASP A 123 -15.71 9.37 -15.76
N TRP A 124 -14.70 8.55 -16.08
CA TRP A 124 -13.48 8.37 -15.28
C TRP A 124 -12.20 8.75 -16.00
N LEU A 125 -12.32 9.31 -17.21
CA LEU A 125 -11.23 9.99 -17.90
C LEU A 125 -11.34 11.50 -17.67
N PRO A 126 -10.22 12.24 -17.68
CA PRO A 126 -10.28 13.69 -17.74
C PRO A 126 -11.04 14.16 -18.99
N ASP A 127 -11.86 15.20 -18.87
CA ASP A 127 -12.63 15.76 -19.99
C ASP A 127 -11.77 16.07 -21.22
N TRP A 128 -10.55 16.58 -20.99
CA TRP A 128 -9.64 16.92 -22.08
C TRP A 128 -9.16 15.69 -22.87
N VAL A 129 -9.09 14.50 -22.24
CA VAL A 129 -8.77 13.24 -22.92
C VAL A 129 -9.96 12.81 -23.77
N ASN A 130 -11.17 12.83 -23.20
CA ASN A 130 -12.41 12.50 -23.91
C ASN A 130 -12.63 13.40 -25.15
N GLN A 131 -12.24 14.66 -25.07
CA GLN A 131 -12.40 15.63 -26.15
C GLN A 131 -11.24 15.63 -27.17
N LYS A 132 -10.10 14.99 -26.84
CA LYS A 132 -8.92 15.01 -27.69
C LYS A 132 -9.17 14.20 -28.95
N GLN A 133 -9.05 14.86 -30.10
CA GLN A 133 -9.00 14.19 -31.40
C GLN A 133 -7.57 13.73 -31.65
N PHE A 134 -7.34 12.42 -31.63
CA PHE A 134 -6.04 11.82 -31.94
C PHE A 134 -5.90 11.67 -33.46
N ALA A 135 -4.78 12.13 -34.02
CA ALA A 135 -4.48 12.00 -35.44
C ALA A 135 -4.13 10.56 -35.83
N SER A 136 -3.72 9.73 -34.86
CA SER A 136 -3.39 8.32 -35.06
C SER A 136 -3.40 7.54 -33.75
N ALA A 137 -3.47 6.21 -33.83
CA ALA A 137 -3.30 5.33 -32.67
C ALA A 137 -1.93 5.51 -31.99
N ALA A 138 -0.87 5.79 -32.77
CA ALA A 138 0.47 6.04 -32.23
C ALA A 138 0.54 7.32 -31.38
N GLU A 139 -0.26 8.33 -31.68
CA GLU A 139 -0.36 9.54 -30.84
C GLU A 139 -1.05 9.22 -29.50
N ALA A 140 -2.12 8.43 -29.53
CA ALA A 140 -2.80 7.97 -28.32
C ALA A 140 -1.89 7.10 -27.45
N GLU A 141 -1.16 6.16 -28.08
CA GLU A 141 -0.17 5.31 -27.41
C GLU A 141 0.95 6.14 -26.76
N ALA A 142 1.50 7.13 -27.47
CA ALA A 142 2.55 8.00 -26.92
C ALA A 142 2.04 8.81 -25.72
N LEU A 143 0.81 9.31 -25.78
CA LEU A 143 0.19 10.05 -24.68
C LEU A 143 -0.01 9.16 -23.45
N LEU A 144 -0.64 7.99 -23.64
CA LEU A 144 -0.95 7.06 -22.55
C LEU A 144 0.32 6.44 -21.97
N GLY A 145 1.25 6.00 -22.83
CA GLY A 145 2.53 5.43 -22.43
C GLY A 145 3.36 6.43 -21.62
N GLY A 146 3.45 7.68 -22.07
CA GLY A 146 4.14 8.72 -21.32
C GLY A 146 3.46 9.04 -19.99
N TYR A 147 2.12 9.04 -19.93
CA TYR A 147 1.39 9.20 -18.67
C TYR A 147 1.69 8.05 -17.69
N ILE A 148 1.57 6.80 -18.15
CA ILE A 148 1.85 5.59 -17.38
C ILE A 148 3.28 5.64 -16.82
N GLU A 149 4.26 5.97 -17.66
CA GLU A 149 5.67 6.06 -17.25
C GLU A 149 5.87 7.09 -16.14
N ARG A 150 5.28 8.29 -16.28
CA ARG A 150 5.39 9.36 -15.27
C ARG A 150 4.80 8.93 -13.93
N VAL A 151 3.60 8.35 -13.93
CA VAL A 151 2.89 7.97 -12.69
C VAL A 151 3.56 6.77 -12.01
N ALA A 152 3.85 5.71 -12.77
CA ALA A 152 4.48 4.50 -12.23
C ALA A 152 5.89 4.79 -11.70
N SER A 153 6.69 5.59 -12.43
CA SER A 153 8.06 5.94 -12.01
C SER A 153 8.09 6.86 -10.79
N ARG A 154 7.12 7.74 -10.61
CA ARG A 154 7.06 8.62 -9.43
C ARG A 154 6.97 7.83 -8.13
N HIS A 155 6.25 6.71 -8.14
CA HIS A 155 5.93 5.93 -6.94
C HIS A 155 6.62 4.55 -6.91
N SER A 156 7.58 4.30 -7.81
CA SER A 156 8.21 2.99 -7.98
C SER A 156 9.04 2.53 -6.80
N ASP A 157 9.43 3.44 -5.91
CA ASP A 157 10.17 3.14 -4.68
C ASP A 157 9.27 2.55 -3.57
N PHE A 158 7.95 2.58 -3.73
CA PHE A 158 7.02 2.26 -2.65
C PHE A 158 5.77 1.48 -3.09
N ILE A 159 5.09 1.91 -4.15
CA ILE A 159 3.91 1.19 -4.65
C ILE A 159 4.40 -0.09 -5.34
N TYR A 160 4.06 -1.24 -4.74
CA TYR A 160 4.60 -2.54 -5.14
C TYR A 160 3.74 -3.26 -6.19
N SER A 161 2.53 -2.79 -6.44
CA SER A 161 1.63 -3.31 -7.48
C SER A 161 0.70 -2.22 -7.99
N TRP A 162 0.31 -2.34 -9.26
CA TRP A 162 -0.61 -1.42 -9.93
C TRP A 162 -1.72 -2.19 -10.62
N ASP A 163 -2.92 -1.63 -10.54
CA ASP A 163 -3.92 -1.84 -11.57
C ASP A 163 -3.50 -0.98 -12.77
N VAL A 164 -3.01 -1.63 -13.82
CA VAL A 164 -2.52 -0.92 -15.01
C VAL A 164 -3.69 -0.52 -15.89
N VAL A 165 -4.59 -1.46 -16.17
CA VAL A 165 -5.79 -1.23 -16.97
C VAL A 165 -6.99 -1.75 -16.19
N ASN A 166 -7.96 -0.89 -15.91
CA ASN A 166 -9.16 -1.22 -15.17
C ASN A 166 -10.37 -1.40 -16.11
N GLU A 167 -11.13 -2.46 -15.87
CA GLU A 167 -12.49 -2.70 -16.43
C GLU A 167 -12.63 -2.57 -17.96
N THR A 168 -11.65 -3.03 -18.72
CA THR A 168 -11.72 -3.06 -20.19
C THR A 168 -12.75 -4.06 -20.73
N ILE A 169 -13.18 -5.02 -19.92
CA ILE A 169 -14.09 -6.10 -20.32
C ILE A 169 -15.49 -5.83 -19.76
N ASP A 170 -16.50 -6.03 -20.59
CA ASP A 170 -17.90 -5.99 -20.20
C ASP A 170 -18.23 -7.23 -19.35
N PRO A 171 -18.74 -7.07 -18.11
CA PRO A 171 -18.98 -8.21 -17.23
C PRO A 171 -20.20 -9.05 -17.64
N GLU A 172 -21.12 -8.51 -18.43
CA GLU A 172 -22.32 -9.21 -18.90
C GLU A 172 -22.03 -10.01 -20.17
N THR A 173 -21.32 -9.42 -21.13
CA THR A 173 -21.05 -10.06 -22.43
C THR A 173 -19.69 -10.76 -22.49
N GLY A 174 -18.70 -10.30 -21.72
CA GLY A 174 -17.31 -10.75 -21.81
C GLY A 174 -16.52 -10.11 -22.97
N ASP A 175 -17.12 -9.19 -23.72
CA ASP A 175 -16.47 -8.48 -24.81
C ASP A 175 -15.62 -7.30 -24.29
N ILE A 176 -14.80 -6.72 -25.17
CA ILE A 176 -14.15 -5.44 -24.88
C ILE A 176 -15.24 -4.37 -24.78
N ARG A 177 -15.19 -3.55 -23.73
CA ARG A 177 -16.11 -2.41 -23.56
C ARG A 177 -15.88 -1.39 -24.66
N GLU A 178 -16.93 -1.15 -25.44
CA GLU A 178 -17.04 0.01 -26.32
C GLU A 178 -17.34 1.24 -25.45
N THR A 179 -16.41 2.18 -25.41
CA THR A 179 -16.44 3.35 -24.50
C THR A 179 -16.53 4.68 -25.24
N SER A 180 -16.70 4.64 -26.57
CA SER A 180 -16.91 5.79 -27.46
C SER A 180 -17.41 5.34 -28.83
#